data_AF-A0A975IAY7-F1
#
_entry.id   AF-A0A975IAY7-F1
#
_cell.length_a   1.000
_cell.length_b   1.000
_cell.length_c   1.000
_cell.angle_alpha   90.00
_cell.angle_beta   90.00
_cell.angle_gamma   90.00
#
_symmetry.space_group_name_H-M   'P 1'
#
loop_
_entity.id
_entity.type
_entity.pdbx_description
1 polymer ?
#
loop_
_entity_poly.entity_id
_entity_poly.type
_entity_poly.pdbx_seq_one_letter_code
_entity_poly.pdbx_strand_id
1 'polypeptide(L)' 'MTLTVTDENGNTDQCTATVTVEDNIDPTAICQDITIQLDASGNASISTSDIDNGSADNCGIDNISLDITTFD' A
#
# COMPACT_ATOMS: atom_id res chain seq x y z
N MET A 1 23.72 0.14 2.42
CA MET A 1 24.58 -0.96 2.90
C MET A 1 26.04 -0.55 2.69
N THR A 2 26.95 -0.83 3.63
CA THR A 2 28.37 -0.48 3.48
C THR A 2 29.18 -1.76 3.36
N LEU A 3 29.87 -1.94 2.24
CA LEU A 3 30.80 -3.05 2.05
C LEU A 3 32.19 -2.56 2.47
N THR A 4 32.86 -3.34 3.33
CA THR A 4 34.27 -3.13 3.69
C THR A 4 35.09 -4.24 3.06
N VAL A 5 36.13 -3.89 2.33
CA VAL A 5 37.11 -4.84 1.79
C VAL A 5 38.41 -4.66 2.54
N THR A 6 38.99 -5.76 3.03
CA THR A 6 40.29 -5.78 3.71
C THR A 6 41.26 -6.65 2.92
N ASP A 7 42.46 -6.15 2.60
CA ASP A 7 43.51 -6.94 1.95
C ASP A 7 44.34 -7.76 2.96
N GLU A 8 45.19 -8.66 2.45
CA GLU A 8 46.04 -9.54 3.28
C GLU A 8 47.07 -8.76 4.12
N ASN A 9 47.35 -7.51 3.76
CA ASN A 9 48.23 -6.62 4.50
C ASN A 9 47.48 -5.77 5.55
N GLY A 10 46.16 -5.93 5.66
CA GLY A 10 45.32 -5.26 6.64
C GLY A 10 44.80 -3.89 6.20
N ASN A 11 45.01 -3.47 4.94
CA ASN A 11 44.43 -2.24 4.44
C ASN A 11 42.93 -2.43 4.20
N THR A 12 42.13 -1.45 4.59
CA THR A 12 40.68 -1.49 4.42
C THR A 12 40.20 -0.37 3.52
N ASP A 13 39.26 -0.66 2.64
CA ASP A 13 38.49 0.35 1.91
C ASP A 13 36.99 0.09 2.05
N GLN A 14 36.18 1.14 1.96
CA GLN A 14 34.74 1.07 2.11
C GLN A 14 34.02 1.69 0.93
N CYS A 15 33.01 0.98 0.44
CA CYS A 15 32.11 1.49 -0.58
C CYS A 15 30.66 1.38 -0.08
N THR A 16 29.88 2.42 -0.36
CA THR A 16 28.44 2.42 -0.08
C THR A 16 27.70 1.83 -1.27
N ALA A 17 26.82 0.87 -1.00
CA ALA A 17 25.89 0.31 -1.95
C ALA A 17 24.46 0.69 -1.54
N THR A 18 23.73 1.29 -2.48
CA THR A 18 22.30 1.57 -2.34
C THR A 18 21.53 0.41 -2.94
N VAL A 19 20.64 -0.19 -2.15
CA VAL A 19 19.69 -1.20 -2.60
C VAL A 19 18.32 -0.54 -2.62
N THR A 20 17.67 -0.49 -3.77
CA THR A 20 16.31 0.02 -3.93
C THR A 20 15.37 -1.15 -4.14
N VAL A 21 14.23 -1.13 -3.45
CA VAL A 21 13.11 -2.01 -3.77
C VAL A 21 12.34 -1.34 -4.89
N GLU A 22 12.13 -2.07 -5.98
CA GLU A 22 11.30 -1.63 -7.11
C GLU A 22 9.99 -2.39 -7.05
N ASP A 23 8.88 -1.64 -7.06
CA ASP A 23 7.53 -2.18 -7.10
C ASP A 23 6.86 -1.77 -8.41
N ASN A 24 6.61 -2.76 -9.27
CA ASN A 24 6.09 -2.59 -10.63
C ASN A 24 4.82 -3.43 -10.86
N ILE A 25 4.20 -3.93 -9.80
CA ILE A 25 2.99 -4.74 -9.88
C ILE A 25 1.83 -3.86 -9.40
N ASP A 26 0.79 -3.74 -10.22
CA ASP A 26 -0.39 -2.98 -9.82
C ASP A 26 -1.17 -3.75 -8.73
N PRO A 27 -1.73 -3.04 -7.73
CA PRO A 27 -2.54 -3.66 -6.68
C PRO A 27 -3.82 -4.28 -7.25
N THR A 28 -4.29 -5.37 -6.63
CA THR A 28 -5.59 -5.97 -6.96
C THR A 28 -6.65 -5.47 -5.99
N ALA A 29 -7.60 -4.67 -6.49
CA ALA A 29 -8.77 -4.24 -5.73
C ALA A 29 -9.80 -5.37 -5.63
N ILE A 30 -10.19 -5.76 -4.42
CA ILE A 30 -11.22 -6.76 -4.15
C ILE A 30 -12.32 -6.08 -3.34
N CYS A 31 -13.49 -5.90 -3.96
CA CYS A 31 -14.64 -5.28 -3.31
C CYS A 31 -15.68 -6.33 -2.92
N GLN A 32 -16.59 -5.94 -2.03
CA GLN A 32 -17.81 -6.67 -1.71
C GLN A 32 -19.03 -5.75 -1.80
N ASP A 33 -20.17 -6.36 -2.10
CA ASP A 33 -21.45 -5.67 -2.07
C ASP A 33 -21.88 -5.43 -0.62
N ILE A 34 -22.39 -4.23 -0.36
CA ILE A 34 -23.00 -3.87 0.92
C ILE A 34 -24.39 -3.28 0.70
N THR A 35 -25.21 -3.35 1.73
CA THR A 35 -26.49 -2.64 1.79
C THR A 35 -26.43 -1.65 2.95
N ILE A 36 -26.59 -0.37 2.65
CA ILE A 36 -26.64 0.70 3.66
C ILE A 36 -28.06 1.24 3.76
N GLN A 37 -28.45 1.63 4.97
CA GLN A 37 -29.73 2.28 5.19
C GLN A 37 -29.54 3.79 5.25
N LEU A 38 -30.40 4.51 4.53
CA LEU A 38 -30.46 5.95 4.61
C LEU A 38 -31.02 6.40 5.97
N ASP A 39 -30.53 7.53 6.46
CA ASP A 39 -31.05 8.17 7.65
C ASP A 39 -32.44 8.81 7.41
N ALA A 40 -33.03 9.39 8.46
CA ALA A 40 -34.35 10.02 8.37
C ALA A 40 -34.41 11.22 7.39
N SER A 41 -33.25 11.76 7.01
CA SER A 41 -33.10 12.85 6.05
C SER A 41 -32.74 12.36 4.65
N GLY A 42 -32.65 11.03 4.44
CA GLY A 42 -32.32 10.42 3.14
C GLY A 42 -30.82 10.27 2.88
N ASN A 43 -29.95 10.49 3.87
CA ASN A 43 -28.51 10.48 3.65
C ASN A 43 -27.86 9.20 4.17
N ALA A 44 -26.78 8.77 3.53
CA ALA A 44 -25.85 7.78 4.08
C ALA A 44 -24.42 8.04 3.61
N SER A 45 -23.46 7.48 4.34
CA SER A 45 -22.06 7.50 3.94
C SER A 45 -21.38 6.15 4.13
N ILE A 46 -20.33 5.93 3.35
CA ILE A 46 -19.48 4.74 3.40
C ILE A 46 -18.01 5.14 3.44
N SER A 47 -17.20 4.22 3.93
CA SER A 47 -15.75 4.25 3.97
C SER A 47 -15.19 3.10 3.13
N THR A 48 -13.90 3.18 2.80
CA THR A 48 -13.19 2.11 2.08
C THR A 48 -13.29 0.78 2.82
N SER A 49 -13.22 0.78 4.16
CA SER A 49 -13.33 -0.43 4.98
C SER A 49 -14.69 -1.11 4.94
N ASP A 50 -15.75 -0.43 4.50
CA ASP A 50 -17.07 -1.05 4.42
C ASP A 50 -17.17 -2.01 3.23
N ILE A 51 -16.46 -1.70 2.13
CA ILE A 51 -16.52 -2.45 0.88
C ILE A 51 -15.23 -3.18 0.51
N ASP A 52 -14.11 -2.87 1.17
CA ASP A 52 -12.85 -3.57 0.94
C ASP A 52 -12.96 -5.02 1.44
N ASN A 53 -12.71 -5.96 0.54
CA ASN A 53 -12.82 -7.39 0.76
C ASN A 53 -11.46 -8.08 0.66
N GLY A 54 -10.43 -7.38 1.14
CA GLY A 54 -9.06 -7.88 1.17
C GLY A 54 -8.28 -7.54 -0.10
N SER A 55 -8.41 -6.31 -0.59
CA SER A 55 -7.52 -5.77 -1.62
C SER A 55 -6.07 -5.98 -1.21
N ALA A 56 -5.23 -6.42 -2.14
CA ALA A 56 -3.86 -6.80 -1.84
C ALA A 56 -2.90 -6.42 -2.96
N ASP A 57 -1.66 -6.18 -2.55
CA ASP A 57 -0.51 -6.06 -3.42
C ASP A 57 0.69 -6.82 -2.81
N ASN A 58 1.65 -7.22 -3.65
CA ASN A 58 2.84 -7.95 -3.21
C ASN A 58 3.81 -7.09 -2.37
N CYS A 59 3.84 -5.78 -2.59
CA CYS A 59 4.70 -4.83 -1.88
C CYS A 59 3.93 -3.93 -0.91
N GLY A 60 2.60 -4.05 -0.88
CA GLY A 60 1.69 -3.30 -0.03
C GLY A 60 0.91 -2.25 -0.82
N ILE A 61 -0.20 -1.78 -0.27
CA ILE A 61 -1.04 -0.78 -0.91
C ILE A 61 -0.75 0.59 -0.28
N ASP A 62 -0.30 1.53 -1.11
CA ASP A 62 -0.03 2.91 -0.67
C ASP A 62 -1.33 3.67 -0.30
N ASN A 63 -2.40 3.49 -1.08
CA ASN A 63 -3.67 4.17 -0.84
C ASN A 63 -4.88 3.37 -1.35
N ILE A 64 -6.00 3.46 -0.62
CA ILE A 64 -7.32 2.98 -1.03
C ILE A 64 -8.29 4.16 -0.96
N SER A 65 -9.07 4.38 -2.02
CA SER A 65 -10.03 5.48 -2.10
C SER A 65 -11.33 5.06 -2.77
N LEU A 66 -12.41 5.77 -2.46
CA LEU A 66 -13.71 5.63 -3.12
C LEU A 66 -14.04 6.88 -3.91
N ASP A 67 -14.63 6.69 -5.08
CA ASP A 67 -15.12 7.80 -5.92
C ASP A 67 -16.40 8.43 -5.34
N ILE A 68 -17.19 7.65 -4.62
CA ILE A 68 -18.44 8.06 -3.99
C ILE A 68 -18.46 7.54 -2.55
N THR A 69 -18.59 8.45 -1.60
CA THR A 69 -18.64 8.15 -0.16
C THR A 69 -19.92 8.62 0.51
N THR A 70 -20.75 9.37 -0.19
CA THR A 70 -22.00 9.95 0.32
C THR A 70 -23.13 9.72 -0.68
N PHE A 71 -24.31 9.46 -0.15
CA PHE A 71 -25.54 9.22 -0.90
C PHE A 71 -26.63 10.10 -0.30
N ASP A 72 -27.30 10.90 -1.13
CA ASP A 72 -28.37 11.85 -0.80
C ASP A 72 -29.48 11.89 -1.86
#